data_AF-A0AAN7TDP0-F1
#
_entry.id   AF-A0AAN7TDP0-F1
#
_cell.length_a   1.000
_cell.length_b   1.000
_cell.length_c   1.000
_cell.angle_alpha   90.00
_cell.angle_beta   90.00
_cell.angle_gamma   90.00
#
_symmetry.space_group_name_H-M   'P 1'
#
loop_
_entity.id
_entity.type
_entity.pdbx_description
1 polymer ?
#
loop_
_entity_poly.entity_id
_entity_poly.type
_entity_poly.pdbx_seq_one_letter_code
_entity_poly.pdbx_strand_id
1 'polypeptide(L)'
;MLSQRIAQQTLRRLALQNPAARFVAPAALASRNALVNQRRLAATTSSMQENQPNTEILAKQRLARPVSPHLSIYRPQITWYGSIINRITGSLMSGTFYLFGAAYLAAPVFGWHLETATIAAAFASWPVILQFLTKVVFGWQFTYHTFNGVRHLMWDTASGITNKAVNQTGWFVMGLSTVSAVALALL
;
A
#
# COMPACT_ATOMS: atom_id res chain seq x y z
N MET A 1 -21.12 2.80 61.66
CA MET A 1 -19.66 2.52 61.77
C MET A 1 -19.08 1.67 60.64
N LEU A 2 -19.88 0.92 59.85
CA LEU A 2 -19.39 0.13 58.71
C LEU A 2 -19.08 0.95 57.45
N SER A 3 -19.85 2.00 57.16
CA SER A 3 -19.65 2.85 55.96
C SER A 3 -18.34 3.63 55.97
N GLN A 4 -17.91 4.10 57.15
CA GLN A 4 -16.64 4.83 57.31
C GLN A 4 -15.42 3.93 57.09
N ARG A 5 -15.51 2.63 57.41
CA ARG A 5 -14.42 1.68 57.21
C ARG A 5 -14.21 1.32 55.73
N ILE A 6 -15.29 1.26 54.94
CA ILE A 6 -15.23 0.97 53.50
C ILE A 6 -14.64 2.15 52.72
N ALA A 7 -15.01 3.39 53.08
CA ALA A 7 -14.44 4.59 52.49
C ALA A 7 -12.93 4.74 52.78
N GLN A 8 -12.50 4.40 54.00
CA GLN A 8 -11.08 4.47 54.36
C GLN A 8 -10.24 3.36 53.69
N GLN A 9 -10.81 2.18 53.44
CA GLN A 9 -10.13 1.10 52.74
C GLN A 9 -9.96 1.38 51.24
N THR A 10 -10.93 2.05 50.60
CA THR A 10 -10.83 2.44 49.18
C THR A 10 -9.83 3.57 48.97
N LEU A 11 -9.80 4.57 49.85
CA LEU A 11 -8.81 5.65 49.80
C LEU A 11 -7.36 5.15 50.02
N ARG A 12 -7.14 4.19 50.93
CA ARG A 12 -5.81 3.58 51.13
C ARG A 12 -5.33 2.80 49.91
N ARG A 13 -6.23 2.15 49.15
CA ARG A 13 -5.86 1.43 47.91
C ARG A 13 -5.49 2.38 46.77
N LEU A 14 -6.11 3.56 46.70
CA LEU A 14 -5.76 4.60 45.72
C LEU A 14 -4.44 5.30 46.06
N ALA A 15 -4.13 5.52 47.34
CA ALA A 15 -2.90 6.17 47.78
C ALA A 15 -1.63 5.31 47.59
N LEU A 16 -1.78 3.98 47.48
CA LEU A 16 -0.66 3.05 47.23
C LEU A 16 -0.37 2.82 45.73
N GLN A 17 -1.13 3.43 44.82
CA GLN A 17 -0.84 3.34 43.39
C GLN A 17 0.28 4.30 43.01
N ASN A 18 1.50 3.76 42.93
CA ASN A 18 2.68 4.45 42.46
C ASN A 18 2.47 4.97 41.01
N PRO A 19 2.56 6.28 40.73
CA PRO A 19 2.25 6.85 39.41
C PRO A 19 3.24 6.45 38.31
N ALA A 20 4.36 5.81 38.65
CA ALA A 20 5.38 5.35 37.71
C ALA A 20 4.96 4.10 36.89
N ALA A 21 3.88 3.42 37.23
CA ALA A 21 3.41 2.22 36.51
C ALA A 21 2.35 2.51 35.41
N ARG A 22 2.15 3.78 35.02
CA ARG A 22 1.15 4.16 34.01
C ARG A 22 1.57 3.96 32.55
N PHE A 23 2.78 3.48 32.27
CA PHE A 23 3.30 3.32 30.90
C PHE A 23 3.64 1.88 30.48
N VAL A 24 3.15 0.86 31.19
CA VAL A 24 3.24 -0.52 30.72
C VAL A 24 1.92 -1.23 31.01
N ALA A 25 0.92 -1.00 30.16
CA ALA A 25 -0.23 -1.89 30.04
C ALA A 25 -0.15 -2.55 28.66
N PRO A 26 0.13 -3.86 28.56
CA PRO A 26 -0.12 -4.57 27.31
C PRO A 26 -1.60 -4.47 27.01
N ALA A 27 -1.94 -4.28 25.74
CA ALA A 27 -3.29 -4.38 25.23
C ALA A 27 -3.82 -5.82 25.39
N ALA A 28 -4.16 -6.19 26.62
CA ALA A 28 -4.90 -7.40 26.91
C ALA A 28 -6.35 -7.12 26.54
N LEU A 29 -6.70 -7.56 25.34
CA LEU A 29 -8.03 -7.87 24.85
C LEU A 29 -8.98 -8.26 25.99
N ALA A 30 -9.72 -7.27 26.51
CA ALA A 30 -10.97 -7.54 27.19
C ALA A 30 -12.01 -7.87 26.10
N SER A 31 -11.99 -9.12 25.62
CA SER A 31 -13.15 -9.73 25.00
C SER A 31 -14.24 -9.86 26.08
N ARG A 32 -14.92 -8.75 26.36
CA ARG A 32 -16.25 -8.81 26.95
C ARG A 32 -17.16 -9.24 25.83
N ASN A 33 -17.42 -10.55 25.76
CA ASN A 33 -18.60 -11.10 25.11
C ASN A 33 -19.86 -10.57 25.82
N ALA A 34 -20.13 -9.28 25.69
CA ALA A 34 -21.48 -8.77 25.81
C ALA A 34 -22.18 -9.25 24.54
N LEU A 35 -22.86 -10.38 24.63
CA LEU A 35 -23.87 -10.80 23.66
C LEU A 35 -25.00 -9.75 23.71
N VAL A 36 -24.76 -8.60 23.11
CA VAL A 36 -25.80 -7.66 22.74
C VAL A 36 -26.56 -8.36 21.62
N ASN A 37 -27.64 -9.03 22.00
CA ASN A 37 -28.60 -9.57 21.05
C ASN A 37 -29.29 -8.38 20.38
N GLN A 38 -28.62 -7.82 19.38
CA GLN A 38 -29.11 -6.70 18.61
C GLN A 38 -30.25 -7.25 17.74
N ARG A 39 -31.49 -7.21 18.27
CA ARG A 39 -32.69 -7.50 17.51
C ARG A 39 -32.85 -6.43 16.44
N ARG A 40 -32.22 -6.64 15.28
CA ARG A 40 -32.58 -5.94 14.06
C ARG A 40 -33.91 -6.53 13.63
N LEU A 41 -35.01 -5.78 13.83
CA LEU A 41 -36.23 -6.04 13.09
C LEU A 41 -35.83 -5.90 11.62
N ALA A 42 -35.79 -7.03 10.92
CA ALA A 42 -35.61 -7.02 9.48
C ALA A 42 -36.82 -6.27 8.93
N ALA A 43 -36.63 -5.00 8.56
CA ALA A 43 -37.56 -4.33 7.68
C ALA A 43 -37.63 -5.25 6.46
N THR A 44 -38.77 -5.91 6.27
CA THR A 44 -39.06 -6.66 5.06
C THR A 44 -39.15 -5.59 3.98
N THR A 45 -38.02 -5.22 3.39
CA THR A 45 -38.04 -4.64 2.06
C THR A 45 -38.71 -5.73 1.25
N SER A 46 -39.98 -5.54 0.92
CA SER A 46 -40.61 -6.27 -0.17
C SER A 46 -39.57 -6.27 -1.28
N SER A 47 -39.03 -7.45 -1.59
CA SER A 47 -38.14 -7.63 -2.71
C SER A 47 -38.90 -7.01 -3.87
N MET A 48 -38.41 -5.87 -4.37
CA MET A 48 -39.04 -5.26 -5.53
C MET A 48 -38.97 -6.32 -6.60
N GLN A 49 -40.15 -6.84 -6.93
CA GLN A 49 -40.32 -7.94 -7.85
C GLN A 49 -39.57 -7.58 -9.12
N GLU A 50 -38.55 -8.38 -9.44
CA GLU A 50 -37.56 -8.13 -10.49
C GLU A 50 -38.20 -7.97 -11.90
N ASN A 51 -39.46 -8.38 -12.04
CA ASN A 51 -40.30 -8.30 -13.23
C ASN A 51 -41.23 -7.06 -13.27
N GLN A 52 -40.74 -5.86 -12.92
CA GLN A 52 -41.50 -4.63 -13.18
C GLN A 52 -40.91 -3.90 -14.41
N PRO A 53 -41.71 -3.58 -15.45
CA PRO A 53 -41.21 -2.92 -16.67
C PRO A 53 -40.48 -1.60 -16.39
N ASN A 54 -40.80 -0.93 -15.29
CA ASN A 54 -40.14 0.29 -14.83
C ASN A 54 -38.68 0.07 -14.41
N THR A 55 -38.33 -1.09 -13.83
CA THR A 55 -36.93 -1.38 -13.43
C THR A 55 -36.04 -1.60 -14.65
N GLU A 56 -36.58 -2.26 -15.68
CA GLU A 56 -35.89 -2.49 -16.95
C GLU A 56 -35.63 -1.17 -17.70
N ILE A 57 -36.60 -0.25 -17.73
CA ILE A 57 -36.43 1.09 -18.32
C ILE A 57 -35.33 1.87 -17.58
N LEU A 58 -35.35 1.87 -16.25
CA LEU A 58 -34.32 2.55 -15.45
C LEU A 58 -32.94 1.90 -15.64
N ALA A 59 -32.87 0.57 -15.78
CA ALA A 59 -31.62 -0.13 -16.08
C ALA A 59 -31.06 0.26 -17.46
N LYS A 60 -31.92 0.27 -18.50
CA LYS A 60 -31.56 0.74 -19.85
C LYS A 60 -31.08 2.19 -19.84
N GLN A 61 -31.76 3.06 -19.09
CA GLN A 61 -31.35 4.46 -18.93
C GLN A 61 -30.02 4.60 -18.19
N ARG A 62 -29.72 3.76 -17.19
CA ARG A 62 -28.42 3.80 -16.48
C ARG A 62 -27.26 3.38 -17.38
N LEU A 63 -27.47 2.39 -18.26
CA LEU A 63 -26.46 1.96 -19.25
C LEU A 63 -26.17 3.05 -20.30
N ALA A 64 -27.17 3.87 -20.63
CA ALA A 64 -27.03 4.97 -21.59
C ALA A 64 -26.38 6.24 -21.00
N ARG A 65 -26.06 6.28 -19.70
CA ARG A 65 -25.43 7.45 -19.09
C ARG A 65 -23.94 7.51 -19.47
N PRO A 66 -23.46 8.63 -20.01
CA PRO A 66 -22.04 8.78 -20.27
C PRO A 66 -21.26 8.85 -18.96
N VAL A 67 -20.05 8.29 -18.96
CA VAL A 67 -19.08 8.47 -17.87
C VAL A 67 -18.42 9.83 -18.05
N SER A 68 -18.40 10.66 -17.02
CA SER A 68 -17.71 11.94 -17.08
C SER A 68 -16.21 11.73 -17.29
N PRO A 69 -15.54 12.54 -18.13
CA PRO A 69 -14.10 12.43 -18.30
C PRO A 69 -13.40 12.64 -16.95
N HIS A 70 -12.36 11.84 -16.69
CA HIS A 70 -11.60 11.90 -15.43
C HIS A 70 -10.11 12.08 -15.70
N LEU A 71 -9.41 11.06 -16.21
CA LEU A 71 -7.96 11.11 -16.40
C LEU A 71 -7.54 12.12 -17.48
N SER A 72 -8.36 12.32 -18.51
CA SER A 72 -8.06 13.22 -19.62
C SER A 72 -8.16 14.70 -19.27
N ILE A 73 -8.88 15.05 -18.20
CA ILE A 73 -9.13 16.45 -17.81
C ILE A 73 -8.55 16.80 -16.43
N TYR A 74 -8.11 15.81 -15.65
CA TYR A 74 -7.62 16.06 -14.30
C TYR A 74 -6.23 16.69 -14.32
N ARG A 75 -6.00 17.67 -13.44
CA ARG A 75 -4.73 18.37 -13.35
C ARG A 75 -3.59 17.41 -12.93
N PRO A 76 -2.46 17.42 -13.63
CA PRO A 76 -1.25 16.73 -13.19
C PRO A 76 -0.78 17.14 -11.78
N GLN A 77 -0.62 16.15 -10.89
CA GLN A 77 -0.16 16.35 -9.52
C GLN A 77 0.77 15.20 -9.08
N ILE A 78 1.80 15.51 -8.30
CA ILE A 78 2.77 14.52 -7.79
C ILE A 78 2.12 13.42 -6.95
N THR A 79 0.93 13.68 -6.39
CA THR A 79 0.15 12.72 -5.60
C THR A 79 -0.22 11.49 -6.41
N TRP A 80 -1.02 11.68 -7.47
CA TRP A 80 -1.51 10.57 -8.28
C TRP A 80 -0.47 10.07 -9.28
N TYR A 81 0.41 10.95 -9.81
CA TYR A 81 1.54 10.52 -10.63
C TYR A 81 2.50 9.64 -9.83
N GLY A 82 2.86 10.02 -8.60
CA GLY A 82 3.70 9.18 -7.76
C GLY A 82 3.04 7.84 -7.44
N SER A 83 1.71 7.84 -7.20
CA SER A 83 0.97 6.60 -6.98
C SER A 83 1.00 5.66 -8.19
N ILE A 84 0.77 6.16 -9.41
CA ILE A 84 0.78 5.29 -10.61
C ILE A 84 2.19 4.80 -10.93
N ILE A 85 3.22 5.64 -10.75
CA ILE A 85 4.62 5.20 -10.92
C ILE A 85 4.92 4.08 -9.94
N ASN A 86 4.48 4.17 -8.67
CA ASN A 86 4.71 3.11 -7.68
C ASN A 86 4.06 1.78 -8.08
N ARG A 87 2.86 1.83 -8.66
CA ARG A 87 2.18 0.64 -9.18
C ARG A 87 2.95 0.06 -10.36
N ILE A 88 3.35 0.89 -11.31
CA ILE A 88 4.11 0.47 -12.50
C ILE A 88 5.44 -0.16 -12.09
N THR A 89 6.22 0.48 -11.22
CA THR A 89 7.51 -0.07 -10.78
C THR A 89 7.34 -1.41 -10.05
N GLY A 90 6.31 -1.53 -9.20
CA GLY A 90 5.99 -2.78 -8.52
C GLY A 90 5.57 -3.89 -9.49
N SER A 91 4.67 -3.59 -10.43
CA SER A 91 4.23 -4.55 -11.46
C SER A 91 5.37 -4.97 -12.38
N LEU A 92 6.22 -4.04 -12.82
CA LEU A 92 7.38 -4.35 -13.66
C LEU A 92 8.38 -5.23 -12.93
N MET A 93 8.69 -4.94 -11.66
CA MET A 93 9.66 -5.71 -10.89
C MET A 93 9.14 -7.13 -10.60
N SER A 94 7.90 -7.26 -10.12
CA SER A 94 7.26 -8.56 -9.91
C SER A 94 7.11 -9.33 -11.22
N GLY A 95 6.65 -8.67 -12.29
CA GLY A 95 6.50 -9.27 -13.61
C GLY A 95 7.82 -9.79 -14.17
N THR A 96 8.90 -9.00 -14.06
CA THR A 96 10.25 -9.40 -14.49
C THR A 96 10.75 -10.59 -13.66
N PHE A 97 10.55 -10.58 -12.34
CA PHE A 97 10.93 -11.68 -11.46
C PHE A 97 10.23 -12.98 -11.84
N TYR A 98 8.90 -12.98 -11.98
CA TYR A 98 8.15 -14.17 -12.35
C TYR A 98 8.43 -14.63 -13.78
N LEU A 99 8.55 -13.71 -14.72
CA LEU A 99 8.88 -14.04 -16.12
C LEU A 99 10.27 -14.68 -16.21
N PHE A 100 11.27 -14.09 -15.57
CA PHE A 100 12.61 -14.64 -15.54
C PHE A 100 12.65 -16.00 -14.84
N GLY A 101 12.00 -16.14 -13.69
CA GLY A 101 11.92 -17.41 -12.97
C GLY A 101 11.24 -18.53 -13.78
N ALA A 102 10.15 -18.22 -14.48
CA ALA A 102 9.46 -19.16 -15.36
C ALA A 102 10.31 -19.52 -16.59
N ALA A 103 10.96 -18.54 -17.21
CA ALA A 103 11.85 -18.77 -18.35
C ALA A 103 13.06 -19.61 -17.96
N TYR A 104 13.65 -19.34 -16.79
CA TYR A 104 14.77 -20.10 -16.24
C TYR A 104 14.37 -21.56 -15.96
N LEU A 105 13.18 -21.80 -15.40
CA LEU A 105 12.65 -23.15 -15.20
C LEU A 105 12.43 -23.90 -16.51
N ALA A 106 11.93 -23.21 -17.54
CA ALA A 106 11.69 -23.78 -18.87
C ALA A 106 12.97 -23.97 -19.69
N ALA A 107 14.06 -23.30 -19.33
CA ALA A 107 15.28 -23.22 -20.12
C ALA A 107 15.86 -24.58 -20.55
N PRO A 108 15.92 -25.62 -19.69
CA PRO A 108 16.45 -26.93 -20.10
C PRO A 108 15.61 -27.64 -21.16
N VAL A 109 14.29 -27.40 -21.20
CA VAL A 109 13.38 -28.02 -22.17
C VAL A 109 13.56 -27.43 -23.56
N PHE A 110 13.83 -26.12 -23.63
CA PHE A 110 13.98 -25.38 -24.88
C PHE A 110 15.45 -25.17 -25.30
N GLY A 111 16.41 -25.64 -24.50
CA GLY A 111 17.83 -25.43 -24.73
C GLY A 111 18.26 -23.96 -24.60
N TRP A 112 17.58 -23.17 -23.78
CA TRP A 112 17.94 -21.77 -23.55
C TRP A 112 19.10 -21.65 -22.55
N HIS A 113 20.07 -20.80 -22.86
CA HIS A 113 21.21 -20.51 -21.99
C HIS A 113 20.95 -19.27 -21.12
N LEU A 114 20.18 -19.46 -20.03
CA LEU A 114 19.84 -18.42 -19.06
C LEU A 114 20.71 -18.50 -17.79
N GLU A 115 21.85 -19.18 -17.84
CA GLU A 115 22.77 -19.24 -16.71
C GLU A 115 23.39 -17.86 -16.45
N THR A 116 23.70 -17.58 -15.18
CA THR A 116 24.26 -16.29 -14.76
C THR A 116 25.49 -15.89 -15.57
N ALA A 117 26.37 -16.84 -15.88
CA ALA A 117 27.58 -16.59 -16.68
C ALA A 117 27.25 -16.13 -18.11
N THR A 118 26.29 -16.78 -18.77
CA THR A 118 25.85 -16.44 -20.13
C THR A 118 25.23 -15.05 -20.17
N ILE A 119 24.34 -14.75 -19.22
CA ILE A 119 23.67 -13.44 -19.13
C ILE A 119 24.69 -12.33 -18.83
N ALA A 120 25.63 -12.57 -17.90
CA ALA A 120 26.66 -11.60 -17.55
C ALA A 120 27.60 -11.30 -18.74
N ALA A 121 28.02 -12.33 -19.48
CA ALA A 121 28.83 -12.17 -20.68
C ALA A 121 28.07 -11.41 -21.78
N ALA A 122 26.78 -11.73 -21.98
CA ALA A 122 25.93 -11.02 -22.93
C ALA A 122 25.80 -9.53 -22.56
N PHE A 123 25.55 -9.22 -21.28
CA PHE A 123 25.48 -7.83 -20.80
C PHE A 123 26.83 -7.10 -20.93
N ALA A 124 27.94 -7.77 -20.63
CA ALA A 124 29.29 -7.20 -20.76
C ALA A 124 29.65 -6.86 -22.22
N SER A 125 29.05 -7.53 -23.20
CA SER A 125 29.26 -7.26 -24.62
C SER A 125 28.56 -5.97 -25.12
N TRP A 126 27.66 -5.39 -24.34
CA TRP A 126 26.92 -4.20 -24.75
C TRP A 126 27.82 -2.95 -24.74
N PRO A 127 27.49 -1.92 -25.54
CA PRO A 127 28.08 -0.59 -25.41
C PRO A 127 27.98 -0.07 -23.96
N VAL A 128 29.05 0.54 -23.44
CA VAL A 128 29.13 1.04 -22.05
C VAL A 128 27.94 1.95 -21.71
N ILE A 129 27.50 2.79 -22.67
CA ILE A 129 26.34 3.65 -22.47
C ILE A 129 25.05 2.86 -22.26
N LEU A 130 24.84 1.76 -22.98
CA LEU A 130 23.66 0.91 -22.80
C LEU A 130 23.73 0.14 -21.47
N GLN A 131 24.91 -0.30 -21.07
CA GLN A 131 25.09 -0.92 -19.75
C GLN A 131 24.73 0.06 -18.63
N PHE A 132 25.25 1.29 -18.68
CA PHE A 132 24.97 2.32 -17.70
C PHE A 132 23.48 2.69 -17.65
N LEU A 133 22.86 2.97 -18.80
CA LEU A 133 21.44 3.32 -18.86
C LEU A 133 20.55 2.19 -18.33
N THR A 134 20.89 0.94 -18.66
CA THR A 134 20.14 -0.24 -18.16
C THR A 134 20.26 -0.34 -16.64
N LYS A 135 21.47 -0.21 -16.09
CA LYS A 135 21.70 -0.18 -14.64
C LYS A 135 20.90 0.95 -13.96
N VAL A 136 20.92 2.16 -14.51
CA VAL A 136 20.18 3.32 -13.97
C VAL A 136 18.68 3.06 -14.00
N VAL A 137 18.15 2.54 -15.10
CA VAL A 137 16.72 2.23 -15.24
C VAL A 137 16.32 1.19 -14.19
N PHE A 138 16.90 -0.01 -14.19
CA PHE A 138 16.53 -1.02 -13.19
C PHE A 138 16.78 -0.57 -11.75
N GLY A 139 17.88 0.15 -11.50
CA GLY A 139 18.18 0.76 -10.21
C GLY A 139 17.12 1.77 -9.78
N TRP A 140 16.62 2.61 -10.69
CA TRP A 140 15.60 3.61 -10.40
C TRP A 140 14.24 2.98 -10.10
N GLN A 141 13.82 1.96 -10.86
CA GLN A 141 12.59 1.23 -10.55
C GLN A 141 12.62 0.68 -9.12
N PHE A 142 13.74 0.05 -8.74
CA PHE A 142 13.92 -0.52 -7.41
C PHE A 142 13.92 0.57 -6.34
N THR A 143 14.81 1.56 -6.43
CA THR A 143 14.94 2.61 -5.40
C THR A 143 13.69 3.46 -5.28
N TYR A 144 13.00 3.75 -6.39
CA TYR A 144 11.71 4.44 -6.37
C TYR A 144 10.63 3.64 -5.64
N HIS A 145 10.44 2.37 -6.02
CA HIS A 145 9.43 1.53 -5.37
C HIS A 145 9.71 1.37 -3.87
N THR A 146 10.98 1.20 -3.49
CA THR A 146 11.37 1.07 -2.08
C THR A 146 11.13 2.35 -1.29
N PHE A 147 11.65 3.51 -1.74
CA PHE A 147 11.51 4.76 -0.99
C PHE A 147 10.07 5.26 -0.98
N ASN A 148 9.35 5.14 -2.09
CA ASN A 148 7.94 5.48 -2.11
C ASN A 148 7.11 4.48 -1.29
N GLY A 149 7.50 3.20 -1.23
CA GLY A 149 6.94 2.20 -0.33
C GLY A 149 7.07 2.59 1.15
N VAL A 150 8.25 3.04 1.59
CA VAL A 150 8.46 3.58 2.95
C VAL A 150 7.56 4.79 3.21
N ARG A 151 7.42 5.69 2.23
CA ARG A 151 6.48 6.83 2.32
C ARG A 151 5.03 6.38 2.47
N HIS A 152 4.60 5.33 1.76
CA HIS A 152 3.27 4.74 1.92
C HIS A 152 3.08 4.12 3.31
N LEU A 153 4.07 3.38 3.83
CA LEU A 153 4.02 2.82 5.18
C LEU A 153 3.91 3.92 6.25
N MET A 154 4.59 5.06 6.05
CA MET A 154 4.42 6.24 6.91
C MET A 154 3.00 6.81 6.84
N TRP A 155 2.36 6.79 5.66
CA TRP A 155 0.97 7.22 5.52
C TRP A 155 -0.02 6.26 6.18
N ASP A 156 0.27 4.96 6.19
CA ASP A 156 -0.56 3.95 6.85
C ASP A 156 -0.61 4.17 8.38
N THR A 157 0.39 4.84 8.96
CA THR A 157 0.37 5.30 10.36
C THR A 157 -0.22 6.70 10.54
N ALA A 158 -0.98 7.20 9.56
CA ALA A 158 -1.56 8.54 9.50
C ALA A 158 -0.55 9.69 9.67
N SER A 159 0.72 9.45 9.33
CA SER A 159 1.82 10.41 9.48
C SER A 159 2.14 11.10 8.16
N GLY A 160 2.46 12.40 8.17
CA GLY A 160 2.88 13.12 6.95
C GLY A 160 1.81 13.28 5.86
N ILE A 161 0.52 13.24 6.24
CA ILE A 161 -0.64 13.28 5.32
C ILE A 161 -1.17 14.69 5.00
N THR A 162 -0.51 15.75 5.46
CA THR A 162 -0.88 17.12 5.06
C THR A 162 -0.48 17.38 3.61
N ASN A 163 -1.23 18.22 2.88
CA ASN A 163 -0.92 18.53 1.47
C ASN A 163 0.53 19.00 1.27
N LYS A 164 1.04 19.81 2.20
CA LYS A 164 2.44 20.29 2.17
C LYS A 164 3.42 19.12 2.33
N ALA A 165 3.23 18.28 3.34
CA ALA A 165 4.11 17.13 3.59
C ALA A 165 4.05 16.11 2.45
N VAL A 166 2.86 15.81 1.93
CA VAL A 166 2.66 14.90 0.79
C VAL A 166 3.39 15.41 -0.45
N ASN A 167 3.32 16.71 -0.75
CA ASN A 167 4.03 17.31 -1.89
C ASN A 167 5.55 17.27 -1.70
N GLN A 168 6.03 17.66 -0.51
CA GLN A 168 7.47 17.65 -0.20
C GLN A 168 8.07 16.24 -0.25
N THR A 169 7.43 15.28 0.41
CA THR A 169 7.87 13.88 0.42
C THR A 169 7.80 13.23 -0.97
N GLY A 170 6.84 13.62 -1.80
CA GLY A 170 6.73 13.14 -3.18
C GLY A 170 7.94 13.54 -4.03
N TRP A 171 8.31 14.82 -4.02
CA TRP A 171 9.50 15.29 -4.74
C TRP A 171 10.81 14.81 -4.12
N PHE A 172 10.87 14.70 -2.79
CA PHE A 172 12.02 14.13 -2.09
C PHE A 172 12.30 12.69 -2.54
N VAL A 173 11.27 11.84 -2.59
CA VAL A 173 11.39 10.46 -3.08
C VAL A 173 11.88 10.44 -4.53
N MET A 174 11.29 11.25 -5.43
CA MET A 174 11.75 11.32 -6.83
C MET A 174 13.25 11.66 -6.94
N GLY A 175 13.70 12.67 -6.20
CA GLY A 175 15.11 13.08 -6.19
C GLY A 175 16.02 12.01 -5.60
N LEU A 176 15.67 11.47 -4.43
CA LEU A 176 16.44 10.46 -3.73
C LEU A 176 16.60 9.20 -4.58
N SER A 177 15.52 8.69 -5.18
CA SER A 177 15.56 7.52 -6.07
C SER A 177 16.47 7.72 -7.27
N THR A 178 16.44 8.92 -7.87
CA THR A 178 17.28 9.26 -9.02
C THR A 178 18.76 9.29 -8.65
N VAL A 179 19.11 9.97 -7.56
CA VAL A 179 20.50 10.01 -7.08
C VAL A 179 20.99 8.61 -6.69
N SER A 180 20.19 7.84 -5.94
CA SER A 180 20.55 6.48 -5.55
C SER A 180 20.71 5.55 -6.76
N ALA A 181 19.86 5.66 -7.78
CA ALA A 181 19.96 4.84 -8.98
C ALA A 181 21.24 5.11 -9.77
N VAL A 182 21.61 6.38 -9.93
CA VAL A 182 22.87 6.77 -10.58
C VAL A 182 24.07 6.30 -9.76
N ALA A 183 24.04 6.48 -8.44
CA ALA A 183 25.12 6.00 -7.56
C ALA A 183 25.29 4.48 -7.66
N LEU A 184 24.20 3.71 -7.64
CA LEU A 184 24.23 2.25 -7.80
C LEU A 184 24.73 1.82 -9.18
N ALA A 185 24.45 2.60 -10.23
CA ALA A 185 24.92 2.28 -11.58
C ALA A 185 26.44 2.46 -11.76
N LEU A 186 27.06 3.30 -10.93
CA LEU A 186 28.50 3.57 -10.93
C LEU A 186 29.31 2.58 -10.08
N LEU A 187 28.65 1.77 -9.25
CA LEU A 187 29.25 0.64 -8.55
C LEU A 187 29.35 -0.59 -9.48
#